data_AF-A0A818QMW1-F1
#
_entry.id   AF-A0A818QMW1-F1
#
_cell.length_a   1.000
_cell.length_b   1.000
_cell.length_c   1.000
_cell.angle_alpha   90.00
_cell.angle_beta   90.00
_cell.angle_gamma   90.00
#
_symmetry.space_group_name_H-M   'P 1'
#
loop_
_entity.id
_entity.type
_entity.pdbx_description
1 polymer ?
#
loop_
_entity_poly.entity_id
_entity_poly.type
_entity_poly.pdbx_seq_one_letter_code
_entity_poly.pdbx_strand_id
1 'polypeptide(L)' 'DKVPDCADKSDEDNCVYECSKQTSFTCLTGQCVDITYVCDGLPNCRDGSDEVNC' A
#
# COMPACT_ATOMS: atom_id res chain seq x y z
N ASP A 1 10.28 -8.60 6.33
CA ASP A 1 10.78 -8.83 4.94
C ASP A 1 10.36 -10.21 4.39
N LYS A 2 9.18 -10.70 4.79
CA LYS A 2 8.67 -12.06 4.56
C LYS A 2 9.51 -13.15 5.23
N VAL A 3 10.55 -12.78 5.97
CA VAL A 3 11.33 -13.69 6.80
C VAL A 3 10.90 -13.42 8.24
N PRO A 4 10.48 -14.46 8.98
CA PRO A 4 10.31 -14.34 10.42
C PRO A 4 11.70 -14.25 11.05
N ASP A 5 12.11 -13.01 11.32
CA ASP A 5 13.32 -12.65 12.03
C ASP A 5 13.14 -12.83 13.54
N CYS A 6 11.90 -12.78 14.05
CA CYS A 6 11.59 -13.04 15.45
C CYS A 6 11.03 -14.46 15.67
N ALA A 7 11.40 -15.07 16.81
CA ALA A 7 10.99 -16.43 17.17
C ALA A 7 9.47 -16.59 17.39
N ASP A 8 8.79 -15.49 17.74
CA ASP A 8 7.34 -15.40 17.90
C ASP A 8 6.61 -14.93 16.63
N LYS A 9 7.36 -14.71 15.52
CA LYS A 9 6.86 -14.16 14.26
C LYS A 9 6.16 -12.80 14.41
N SER A 10 6.33 -12.10 15.54
CA SER A 10 5.67 -10.82 15.82
C SER A 10 6.04 -9.72 14.81
N ASP A 11 7.21 -9.85 14.20
CA ASP A 11 7.71 -9.05 13.10
C ASP A 11 6.89 -9.20 11.81
N GLU A 12 6.12 -10.30 11.69
CA GLU A 12 5.27 -10.61 10.53
C GLU A 12 3.79 -10.88 10.89
N ASP A 13 3.43 -10.97 12.19
CA ASP A 13 2.09 -11.30 12.69
C ASP A 13 1.07 -10.14 12.52
N ASN A 14 1.57 -8.94 12.26
CA ASN A 14 0.76 -7.77 11.90
C ASN A 14 1.40 -6.96 10.75
N CYS A 15 2.13 -7.66 9.87
CA CYS A 15 2.63 -7.06 8.64
C CYS A 15 1.52 -7.24 7.59
N VAL A 16 0.66 -6.21 7.44
CA VAL A 16 -0.40 -6.22 6.43
C VAL A 16 0.28 -6.17 5.05
N TYR A 17 0.44 -7.35 4.43
CA TYR A 17 1.01 -7.50 3.08
C TYR A 17 0.04 -7.11 1.97
N GLU A 18 -1.24 -6.95 2.30
CA GLU A 18 -2.15 -6.17 1.46
C GLU A 18 -1.92 -4.70 1.77
N CYS A 19 -2.03 -3.80 0.79
CA CYS A 19 -2.06 -2.37 1.09
C CYS A 19 -3.04 -2.15 2.24
N SER A 20 -2.56 -1.69 3.40
CA SER A 20 -3.38 -1.36 4.55
C SER A 20 -4.56 -0.52 4.09
N LYS A 21 -5.75 -1.12 3.97
CA LYS A 21 -6.95 -0.46 3.40
C LYS A 21 -7.36 0.81 4.15
N GLN A 22 -6.87 0.98 5.36
CA GLN A 22 -7.08 2.17 6.19
C GLN A 22 -6.11 3.31 5.88
N THR A 23 -4.89 3.03 5.40
CA THR A 23 -3.80 4.02 5.27
C THR A 23 -3.18 4.04 3.88
N SER A 24 -3.60 3.18 2.97
CA SER A 24 -3.03 3.04 1.65
C SER A 24 -4.06 2.61 0.62
N PHE A 25 -3.81 3.02 -0.61
CA PHE A 25 -4.62 2.71 -1.78
C PHE A 25 -3.88 1.73 -2.68
N THR A 26 -4.60 0.72 -3.15
CA THR A 26 -4.09 -0.23 -4.13
C THR A 26 -4.36 0.29 -5.53
N CYS A 27 -3.32 0.66 -6.24
CA CYS A 27 -3.36 0.99 -7.65
C CYS A 27 -3.94 -0.17 -8.46
N LEU A 28 -4.48 0.09 -9.66
CA LEU A 28 -4.97 -0.99 -10.52
C LEU A 28 -3.84 -1.92 -10.97
N THR A 29 -2.60 -1.42 -10.96
CA THR A 29 -1.38 -2.20 -11.19
C THR A 29 -0.98 -3.10 -10.01
N GLY A 30 -1.65 -2.99 -8.86
CA GLY A 30 -1.32 -3.71 -7.62
C GLY A 30 -0.24 -3.04 -6.77
N GLN A 31 0.23 -1.85 -7.17
CA GLN A 31 1.11 -1.02 -6.34
C GLN A 31 0.33 -0.44 -5.15
N CYS A 32 0.97 -0.35 -3.99
CA CYS A 32 0.42 0.37 -2.84
C CYS A 32 0.99 1.79 -2.82
N VAL A 33 0.12 2.78 -2.71
CA VAL A 33 0.49 4.17 -2.40
C VAL A 33 -0.18 4.59 -1.11
N ASP A 34 0.41 5.54 -0.39
CA ASP A 34 -0.21 6.11 0.79
C ASP A 34 -1.56 6.74 0.44
N ILE A 35 -2.55 6.66 1.34
CA ILE A 35 -3.86 7.24 1.07
C ILE A 35 -3.81 8.77 0.94
N THR A 36 -2.76 9.40 1.48
CA THR A 36 -2.49 10.84 1.31
C THR A 36 -2.08 11.23 -0.11
N TYR A 37 -1.63 10.25 -0.91
CA TYR A 37 -1.25 10.41 -2.32
C TYR A 37 -2.40 10.14 -3.28
N VAL A 38 -3.59 9.81 -2.79
CA VAL A 38 -4.78 9.63 -3.62
C VAL A 38 -5.41 10.98 -3.85
N CYS A 39 -5.53 11.37 -5.12
CA CYS A 39 -6.06 12.66 -5.56
C CYS A 39 -5.29 13.87 -5.03
N ASP A 40 -3.98 13.73 -4.93
CA ASP A 40 -3.09 14.82 -4.54
C ASP A 40 -2.70 15.70 -5.74
N GLY A 41 -3.16 15.33 -6.95
CA GLY A 41 -2.84 16.00 -8.20
C GLY A 41 -1.56 15.49 -8.87
N LEU A 42 -0.92 14.46 -8.31
CA LEU A 42 0.28 13.82 -8.83
C LEU A 42 0.03 12.33 -9.04
N PRO A 43 0.37 11.76 -10.21
CA PRO A 43 0.26 10.32 -10.41
C PRO A 43 1.36 9.60 -9.64
N ASN A 44 1.00 9.01 -8.50
CA ASN A 44 1.86 8.16 -7.68
C ASN A 44 1.74 6.69 -8.09
N CYS A 45 0.58 6.25 -8.59
CA CYS A 45 0.47 4.96 -9.27
C CYS A 45 1.14 5.00 -10.64
N ARG A 46 1.78 3.90 -11.04
CA ARG A 46 2.40 3.76 -12.37
C ARG A 46 1.40 3.94 -13.51
N ASP A 47 0.17 3.53 -13.28
CA ASP A 47 -0.97 3.69 -14.18
C ASP A 47 -1.80 4.95 -13.89
N GLY A 48 -1.42 5.73 -12.88
CA GLY A 48 -2.12 6.95 -12.45
C GLY A 48 -3.49 6.70 -11.84
N SER A 49 -3.87 5.44 -11.50
CA SER A 49 -5.21 5.12 -10.99
C SER A 49 -5.58 5.84 -9.70
N ASP A 50 -4.60 6.27 -8.91
CA ASP A 50 -4.78 7.11 -7.73
C ASP A 50 -5.37 8.49 -8.07
N GLU A 51 -5.26 8.94 -9.32
CA GLU A 51 -5.72 10.26 -9.80
C GLU A 51 -6.91 10.18 -10.78
N VAL A 52 -7.41 8.98 -11.10
CA VAL A 52 -8.37 8.77 -12.23
C VAL A 52 -9.85 8.88 -11.82
N ASN A 53 -10.17 9.03 -10.53
CA ASN A 53 -11.55 9.17 -10.07
C ASN A 53 -11.67 9.89 -8.72
N CYS A 54 -11.20 11.14 -8.70
CA CYS A 54 -11.69 12.17 -7.79
C CYS A 54 -12.66 13.12 -8.51
#